data_AF-A0A8T5TL29-F1
#
_entry.id   AF-A0A8T5TL29-F1
#
_cell.length_a   1.000
_cell.length_b   1.000
_cell.length_c   1.000
_cell.angle_alpha   90.00
_cell.angle_beta   90.00
_cell.angle_gamma   90.00
#
_symmetry.space_group_name_H-M   'P 1'
#
loop_
_entity.id
_entity.type
_entity.pdbx_description
1 polymer ?
#
loop_
_entity_poly.entity_id
_entity_poly.type
_entity_poly.pdbx_seq_one_letter_code
_entity_poly.pdbx_strand_id
1 'polypeptide(L)'
;MQAKKDFPYEIDENSYHRFEQKYNMIYRRLWDKSLPTYGKMFEYNIDNHINSGEDGYSRIDFALVAAGWTVYEKFPFAFSWHREELMDIGYGIDWMREKYLVR
;
A
#
# COMPACT_ATOMS: atom_id res chain seq x y z
N MET A 1 -22.74 32.66 -13.92
CA MET A 1 -21.34 32.58 -14.37
C MET A 1 -20.64 31.55 -13.49
N GLN A 2 -20.22 30.42 -14.05
CA GLN A 2 -19.46 29.40 -13.32
C GLN A 2 -18.04 29.94 -13.07
N ALA A 3 -17.59 29.99 -11.82
CA ALA A 3 -16.22 30.39 -11.51
C ALA A 3 -15.25 29.44 -12.24
N LYS A 4 -14.33 29.99 -13.03
CA LYS A 4 -13.29 29.22 -13.72
C LYS A 4 -12.41 28.61 -12.63
N LYS A 5 -12.56 27.30 -12.42
CA LYS A 5 -11.80 26.55 -11.41
C LYS A 5 -10.34 26.59 -11.87
N ASP A 6 -9.50 27.25 -11.10
CA ASP A 6 -8.06 27.29 -11.36
C ASP A 6 -7.47 25.95 -10.92
N PHE A 7 -7.12 25.11 -11.87
CA PHE A 7 -6.50 23.82 -11.61
C PHE A 7 -4.98 24.00 -11.66
N PRO A 8 -4.22 23.41 -10.73
CA PRO A 8 -2.76 23.58 -10.67
C PRO A 8 -2.01 22.88 -11.82
N TYR A 9 -2.72 22.16 -12.69
CA TYR A 9 -2.15 21.41 -13.80
C TYR A 9 -2.91 21.73 -15.09
N GLU A 10 -2.13 21.92 -16.16
CA GLU A 10 -2.65 21.95 -17.53
C GLU A 10 -2.78 20.52 -18.05
N ILE A 11 -3.92 20.20 -18.65
CA ILE A 11 -4.22 18.86 -19.18
C ILE A 11 -4.41 19.00 -20.69
N ASP A 12 -3.69 18.16 -21.45
CA ASP A 12 -3.99 17.94 -22.87
C ASP A 12 -5.11 16.91 -22.99
N GLU A 13 -6.32 17.40 -23.24
CA GLU A 13 -7.54 16.59 -23.37
C GLU A 13 -7.46 15.56 -24.52
N ASN A 14 -6.56 15.74 -25.50
CA ASN A 14 -6.42 14.79 -26.61
C ASN A 14 -5.60 13.55 -26.23
N SER A 15 -4.73 13.66 -25.23
CA SER A 15 -3.84 12.59 -24.78
C SER A 15 -4.17 12.07 -23.39
N TYR A 16 -4.89 12.86 -22.58
CA TYR A 16 -5.26 12.48 -21.23
C TYR A 16 -6.27 11.33 -21.21
N HIS A 17 -5.89 10.26 -20.54
CA HIS A 17 -6.74 9.12 -20.23
C HIS A 17 -6.38 8.59 -18.85
N ARG A 18 -7.32 7.88 -18.23
CA ARG A 18 -7.06 7.23 -16.93
C ARG A 18 -5.94 6.22 -17.09
N PHE A 19 -4.94 6.31 -16.23
CA PHE A 19 -3.84 5.37 -16.21
C PHE A 19 -4.30 4.00 -15.69
N GLU A 20 -3.97 2.94 -16.43
CA GLU A 20 -4.18 1.57 -15.99
C GLU A 20 -3.12 1.18 -14.94
N GLN A 21 -3.53 1.09 -13.67
CA GLN A 21 -2.64 0.87 -12.52
C GLN A 21 -1.71 -0.34 -12.65
N LYS A 22 -2.11 -1.40 -13.38
CA LYS A 22 -1.28 -2.59 -13.62
C LYS A 22 0.04 -2.31 -14.32
N TYR A 23 0.15 -1.19 -15.06
CA TYR A 23 1.38 -0.77 -15.73
C TYR A 23 2.30 0.07 -14.85
N ASN A 24 1.89 0.42 -13.62
CA ASN A 24 2.79 1.04 -12.66
C ASN A 24 3.99 0.10 -12.43
N MET A 25 5.19 0.64 -12.29
CA MET A 25 6.43 -0.11 -12.13
C MET A 25 6.37 -1.17 -11.01
N ILE A 26 5.63 -0.89 -9.93
CA ILE A 26 5.45 -1.80 -8.79
C ILE A 26 4.66 -3.06 -9.18
N TYR A 27 3.62 -2.92 -10.00
CA TYR A 27 2.73 -4.01 -10.40
C TYR A 27 3.15 -4.67 -11.72
N ARG A 28 3.78 -3.93 -12.63
CA ARG A 28 4.19 -4.43 -13.95
C ARG A 28 5.13 -5.63 -13.85
N ARG A 29 6.04 -5.62 -12.87
CA ARG A 29 6.93 -6.75 -12.55
C ARG A 29 6.21 -8.08 -12.22
N LEU A 30 4.92 -8.05 -11.90
CA LEU A 30 4.14 -9.26 -11.59
C LEU A 30 3.70 -10.03 -12.84
N TRP A 31 3.67 -9.40 -14.02
CA TRP A 31 3.11 -10.01 -15.23
C TRP A 31 3.94 -9.79 -16.50
N ASP A 32 4.76 -8.74 -16.58
CA ASP A 32 5.57 -8.45 -17.76
C ASP A 32 6.90 -9.21 -17.74
N LYS A 33 6.95 -10.32 -18.50
CA LYS A 33 8.13 -11.19 -18.63
C LYS A 33 9.32 -10.54 -19.32
N SER A 34 9.14 -9.41 -20.01
CA SER A 34 10.24 -8.69 -20.64
C SER A 34 11.11 -7.93 -19.63
N LEU A 35 10.61 -7.71 -18.41
CA LEU A 35 11.34 -6.98 -17.39
C LEU A 35 12.43 -7.85 -16.72
N PRO A 36 13.65 -7.31 -16.51
CA PRO A 36 14.68 -7.98 -15.69
C PRO A 36 14.26 -8.23 -14.24
N THR A 37 13.23 -7.52 -13.78
CA THR A 37 12.64 -7.62 -12.43
C THR A 37 11.41 -8.53 -12.39
N TYR A 38 11.03 -9.16 -13.51
CA TYR A 38 9.89 -10.06 -13.56
C TYR A 38 9.97 -11.14 -12.47
N GLY A 39 8.93 -11.23 -11.64
CA GLY A 39 8.85 -12.18 -10.53
C GLY A 39 9.79 -11.93 -9.35
N LYS A 40 10.70 -10.95 -9.42
CA LYS A 40 11.64 -10.65 -8.32
C LYS A 40 10.97 -9.84 -7.23
N MET A 41 10.87 -10.38 -6.03
CA MET A 41 10.40 -9.70 -4.81
C MET A 41 11.60 -9.29 -3.94
N PHE A 42 11.31 -8.55 -2.86
CA PHE A 42 12.31 -8.11 -1.87
C PHE A 42 13.15 -9.28 -1.33
N GLU A 43 12.52 -10.44 -1.13
CA GLU A 43 13.12 -11.69 -0.63
C GLU A 43 14.30 -12.17 -1.48
N TYR A 44 14.33 -11.86 -2.78
CA TYR A 44 15.33 -12.37 -3.71
C TYR A 44 16.77 -11.98 -3.31
N ASN A 45 16.94 -10.89 -2.56
CA ASN A 45 18.26 -10.36 -2.23
C ASN A 45 18.49 -10.15 -0.73
N ILE A 46 17.57 -10.60 0.15
CA ILE A 46 17.66 -10.35 1.60
C ILE A 46 18.95 -10.91 2.19
N ASP A 47 19.31 -12.15 1.84
CA ASP A 47 20.54 -12.76 2.36
C ASP A 47 21.79 -11.98 1.96
N ASN A 48 21.83 -11.46 0.72
CA ASN A 48 22.93 -10.63 0.24
C ASN A 48 23.03 -9.30 0.99
N HIS A 49 21.88 -8.68 1.30
CA HIS A 49 21.84 -7.46 2.10
C HIS A 49 22.26 -7.72 3.56
N ILE A 50 21.84 -8.83 4.16
CA ILE A 50 22.30 -9.19 5.51
C ILE A 50 23.81 -9.45 5.52
N ASN A 51 24.33 -10.15 4.51
CA ASN A 51 25.74 -10.49 4.40
C ASN A 51 26.63 -9.31 4.00
N SER A 52 26.07 -8.21 3.45
CA SER A 52 26.86 -7.02 3.09
C SER A 52 27.40 -6.29 4.32
N GLY A 53 26.74 -6.44 5.48
CA GLY A 53 27.10 -5.72 6.70
C GLY A 53 26.82 -4.22 6.62
N GLU A 54 26.05 -3.77 5.63
CA GLU A 54 25.65 -2.38 5.49
C GLU A 54 24.66 -1.97 6.59
N ASP A 55 24.82 -0.75 7.11
CA ASP A 55 23.91 -0.20 8.11
C ASP A 55 22.46 -0.17 7.60
N GLY A 56 21.53 -0.64 8.41
CA GLY A 56 20.11 -0.72 8.07
C GLY A 56 19.69 -2.00 7.31
N TYR A 57 20.62 -2.91 7.04
CA TYR A 57 20.36 -4.20 6.40
C TYR A 57 20.61 -5.40 7.31
N SER A 58 20.70 -5.20 8.62
CA SER A 58 20.86 -6.31 9.54
C SER A 58 19.59 -7.17 9.58
N ARG A 59 19.74 -8.40 10.09
CA ARG A 59 18.60 -9.27 10.35
C ARG A 59 17.55 -8.62 11.27
N ILE A 60 17.97 -7.79 12.21
CA ILE A 60 17.05 -7.07 13.12
C ILE A 60 16.26 -6.03 12.33
N ASP A 61 16.91 -5.30 11.42
CA ASP A 61 16.24 -4.28 10.60
C ASP A 61 15.14 -4.91 9.73
N PHE A 62 15.44 -6.03 9.07
CA PHE A 62 14.44 -6.78 8.31
C PHE A 62 13.31 -7.34 9.18
N ALA A 63 13.62 -7.82 10.40
CA ALA A 63 12.60 -8.28 11.34
C ALA A 63 11.65 -7.15 11.76
N LEU A 64 12.19 -5.94 11.98
CA LEU A 64 11.40 -4.75 12.30
C LEU A 64 10.50 -4.34 11.13
N VAL A 65 11.02 -4.37 9.90
CA VAL A 65 10.20 -4.11 8.70
C VAL A 65 9.06 -5.12 8.61
N ALA A 66 9.35 -6.43 8.71
CA ALA A 66 8.34 -7.47 8.67
C ALA A 66 7.26 -7.27 9.76
N ALA A 67 7.66 -6.92 10.98
CA ALA A 67 6.72 -6.61 12.07
C ALA A 67 5.87 -5.36 11.76
N GLY A 68 6.43 -4.33 11.13
CA GLY A 68 5.69 -3.13 10.72
C GLY A 68 4.58 -3.41 9.69
N TRP A 69 4.77 -4.43 8.85
CA TRP A 69 3.75 -4.86 7.87
C TRP A 69 2.60 -5.67 8.46
N THR A 70 2.61 -5.97 9.76
CA THR A 70 1.61 -6.83 10.42
C THR A 70 0.17 -6.39 10.15
N VAL A 71 -0.13 -5.09 10.25
CA VAL A 71 -1.49 -4.58 10.01
C VAL A 71 -1.91 -4.85 8.57
N TYR A 72 -1.01 -4.60 7.62
CA TYR A 72 -1.29 -4.78 6.20
C TYR A 72 -1.52 -6.25 5.84
N GLU A 73 -0.72 -7.16 6.40
CA GLU A 73 -0.76 -8.59 6.02
C GLU A 73 -1.79 -9.42 6.79
N LYS A 74 -2.04 -9.08 8.06
CA LYS A 74 -2.84 -9.93 8.95
C LYS A 74 -4.26 -9.42 9.17
N PHE A 75 -4.58 -8.20 8.73
CA PHE A 75 -5.89 -7.60 8.91
C PHE A 75 -6.51 -7.30 7.54
N PRO A 76 -7.14 -8.29 6.88
CA PRO A 76 -7.67 -8.16 5.52
C PRO A 76 -8.71 -7.04 5.36
N PHE A 77 -9.31 -6.58 6.46
CA PHE A 77 -10.29 -5.50 6.48
C PHE A 77 -9.69 -4.11 6.80
N ALA A 78 -8.38 -4.00 7.03
CA ALA A 78 -7.73 -2.73 7.40
C ALA A 78 -7.88 -1.64 6.32
N PHE A 79 -8.06 -2.03 5.06
CA PHE A 79 -8.22 -1.11 3.92
C PHE A 79 -9.57 -1.24 3.22
N SER A 80 -10.54 -1.94 3.82
CA SER A 80 -11.88 -2.00 3.24
C SER A 80 -12.59 -0.66 3.40
N TRP A 81 -13.18 -0.17 2.32
CA TRP A 81 -14.05 1.01 2.33
C TRP A 81 -15.34 0.77 3.11
N HIS A 82 -15.78 -0.49 3.22
CA HIS A 82 -17.01 -0.89 3.90
C HIS A 82 -16.69 -2.01 4.89
N ARG A 83 -17.02 -1.82 6.18
CA ARG A 83 -16.96 -2.90 7.16
C ARG A 83 -18.33 -3.58 7.19
N GLU A 84 -18.38 -4.82 6.73
CA GLU A 84 -19.64 -5.59 6.76
C GLU A 84 -20.02 -5.98 8.20
N GLU A 85 -19.03 -6.25 9.07
CA GLU A 85 -19.27 -6.62 10.47
C GLU A 85 -18.26 -5.94 11.41
N LEU A 86 -18.77 -5.39 12.52
CA LEU A 86 -17.94 -4.91 13.62
C LEU A 86 -17.58 -6.10 14.51
N MET A 87 -16.33 -6.53 14.48
CA MET A 87 -15.83 -7.65 15.28
C MET A 87 -15.12 -7.12 16.53
N ASP A 88 -15.60 -7.51 17.71
CA ASP A 88 -14.93 -7.19 18.98
C ASP A 88 -13.70 -8.07 19.16
N ILE A 89 -12.52 -7.45 19.26
CA ILE A 89 -11.24 -8.12 19.51
C ILE A 89 -10.75 -7.92 20.95
N GLY A 90 -11.66 -7.62 21.89
CA GLY A 90 -11.38 -7.47 23.32
C GLY A 90 -11.22 -6.03 23.80
N TYR A 91 -11.56 -5.04 22.96
CA TYR A 91 -11.48 -3.60 23.28
C TYR A 91 -12.83 -2.87 23.13
N GLY A 92 -13.93 -3.61 22.94
CA GLY A 92 -15.24 -3.05 22.62
C GLY A 92 -15.32 -2.56 21.17
N ILE A 93 -16.53 -2.44 20.63
CA ILE A 93 -16.77 -2.04 19.22
C ILE A 93 -17.23 -0.57 19.07
N ASP A 94 -17.53 0.11 20.16
CA ASP A 94 -18.19 1.43 20.09
C ASP A 94 -17.29 2.52 19.52
N TRP A 95 -15.98 2.45 19.75
CA TRP A 95 -14.99 3.35 19.13
C TRP A 95 -14.84 3.15 17.61
N MET A 96 -15.34 2.02 17.08
CA MET A 96 -15.31 1.71 15.65
C MET A 96 -16.54 2.25 14.90
N ARG A 97 -17.51 2.86 15.60
CA ARG A 97 -18.71 3.44 14.98
C ARG A 97 -18.36 4.77 14.33
N GLU A 98 -18.81 4.98 13.08
CA GLU A 98 -18.58 6.24 12.35
C GLU A 98 -19.14 7.49 13.06
N LYS A 99 -20.15 7.32 13.91
CA LYS A 99 -20.80 8.41 14.65
C LYS A 99 -20.94 8.03 16.12
N TYR A 100 -20.39 8.87 16.98
CA TYR A 100 -20.66 8.81 18.42
C TYR A 100 -22.03 9.42 18.71
N LEU A 101 -22.91 8.65 19.33
CA LEU A 101 -24.12 9.17 19.98
C LEU A 101 -23.69 9.83 21.29
N VAL A 102 -23.56 11.15 21.28
CA VAL A 102 -23.47 11.92 22.52
C VAL A 102 -24.88 11.93 23.12
N ARG A 103 -25.03 11.35 24.32
CA ARG A 103 -26.21 11.47 25.16
C ARG A 103 -26.00 12.57 26.19
#